data_AF-A0A258JR60-F1
#
_entry.id   AF-A0A258JR60-F1
#
_cell.length_a   1.000
_cell.length_b   1.000
_cell.length_c   1.000
_cell.angle_alpha   90.00
_cell.angle_beta   90.00
_cell.angle_gamma   90.00
#
_symmetry.space_group_name_H-M   'P 1'
#
loop_
_entity.id
_entity.type
_entity.pdbx_description
1 polymer ?
#
loop_
_entity_poly.entity_id
_entity_poly.type
_entity_poly.pdbx_seq_one_letter_code
_entity_poly.pdbx_strand_id
1 'polypeptide(L)'
;MSPSPVWHPFMQHAVEPPPPVIVRTEGAYLEAADGRRFLDAVSSWWVTTHGHRYPPIMAAIREATETLDQVIFASFTHPPAEALARELVSLAPPGLTRVFYSDSGSTSVEVALKMALGTRRNQGENRRRIIVMEGSYHGDTIGTMSVGERGVFNAAYEPLLFEVDRIPFPVAGREAETLDALAALTRDRTAAAVILEPLVLGAGGMRMYPPAVLRELAYIAKSTGTLFIADEVMTGWGRTGSLFACDQADITPDILCTSKGLTGGVIPLAATLATEEVFEAHYSTDRTRTFFHSSSYTANPIACAAGLANVKVWREEPVGLRVATLAAAQS
;
A
#
# COMPACT_ATOMS: atom_id res chain seq x y z
N MET A 1 -35.85 -8.04 -3.77
CA MET A 1 -34.66 -7.63 -2.99
C MET A 1 -34.14 -8.86 -2.27
N SER A 2 -32.84 -9.14 -2.33
CA SER A 2 -32.23 -10.18 -1.50
C SER A 2 -32.47 -9.85 -0.01
N PRO A 3 -32.86 -10.82 0.84
CA PRO A 3 -33.04 -10.58 2.28
C PRO A 3 -31.72 -10.49 3.05
N SER A 4 -30.58 -10.56 2.35
CA SER A 4 -29.26 -10.47 2.97
C SER A 4 -29.09 -9.13 3.71
N PRO A 5 -28.63 -9.11 4.96
CA PRO A 5 -28.30 -7.88 5.67
C PRO A 5 -26.97 -7.26 5.20
N VAL A 6 -26.25 -7.89 4.27
CA VAL A 6 -24.92 -7.45 3.81
C VAL A 6 -25.06 -6.36 2.76
N TRP A 7 -24.47 -5.20 3.03
CA TRP A 7 -24.21 -4.16 2.03
C TRP A 7 -22.87 -4.43 1.34
N HIS A 8 -22.92 -4.95 0.12
CA HIS A 8 -21.73 -5.28 -0.64
C HIS A 8 -20.98 -4.02 -1.15
N PRO A 9 -19.64 -4.01 -1.06
CA PRO A 9 -18.83 -2.90 -1.59
C PRO A 9 -18.94 -2.83 -3.11
N PHE A 10 -19.00 -1.61 -3.67
CA PHE A 10 -19.07 -1.36 -5.12
C PHE A 10 -20.19 -2.12 -5.87
N MET A 11 -21.32 -2.40 -5.22
CA MET A 11 -22.46 -3.11 -5.82
C MET A 11 -23.74 -2.28 -5.79
N GLN A 12 -24.40 -2.12 -6.96
CA GLN A 12 -25.75 -1.55 -7.02
C GLN A 12 -26.80 -2.64 -6.81
N HIS A 13 -27.24 -2.81 -5.55
CA HIS A 13 -28.07 -3.92 -5.09
C HIS A 13 -29.45 -4.02 -5.78
N ALA A 14 -29.94 -2.93 -6.37
CA ALA A 14 -31.22 -2.90 -7.07
C ALA A 14 -31.14 -3.40 -8.53
N VAL A 15 -29.96 -3.41 -9.15
CA VAL A 15 -29.81 -3.72 -10.59
C VAL A 15 -28.82 -4.85 -10.88
N GLU A 16 -27.83 -5.04 -10.01
CA GLU A 16 -26.86 -6.12 -10.15
C GLU A 16 -27.47 -7.46 -9.70
N PRO A 17 -27.14 -8.58 -10.36
CA PRO A 17 -27.59 -9.88 -9.92
C PRO A 17 -26.97 -10.23 -8.55
N PRO A 18 -27.64 -11.07 -7.73
CA PRO A 18 -27.05 -11.55 -6.48
C PRO A 18 -25.70 -12.23 -6.73
N PRO A 19 -24.66 -11.93 -5.93
CA PRO A 19 -23.34 -12.52 -6.13
C PRO A 19 -23.38 -14.03 -5.86
N PRO A 20 -22.54 -14.84 -6.53
CA PRO A 20 -22.41 -16.25 -6.23
C PRO A 20 -21.86 -16.46 -4.81
N VAL A 21 -22.43 -17.43 -4.09
CA VAL A 21 -21.93 -17.82 -2.75
C VAL A 21 -20.71 -18.70 -2.92
N ILE A 22 -19.53 -18.17 -2.61
CA ILE A 22 -18.27 -18.94 -2.62
C ILE A 22 -18.15 -19.75 -1.34
N VAL A 23 -17.92 -21.06 -1.46
CA VAL A 23 -17.85 -22.01 -0.33
C VAL A 23 -16.48 -22.66 -0.16
N ARG A 24 -15.65 -22.62 -1.20
CA ARG A 24 -14.29 -23.16 -1.17
C ARG A 24 -13.39 -22.34 -2.08
N THR A 25 -12.12 -22.25 -1.70
CA THR A 25 -11.07 -21.68 -2.52
C THR A 25 -9.87 -22.63 -2.54
N GLU A 26 -9.16 -22.70 -3.67
CA GLU A 26 -7.98 -23.55 -3.83
C GLU A 26 -7.15 -23.12 -5.04
N GLY A 27 -5.86 -22.86 -4.82
CA GLY A 27 -4.98 -22.41 -5.89
C GLY A 27 -5.51 -21.13 -6.54
N ALA A 28 -5.67 -21.12 -7.87
CA ALA A 28 -6.22 -19.95 -8.57
C ALA A 28 -7.76 -19.92 -8.64
N TYR A 29 -8.48 -20.80 -7.95
CA TYR A 29 -9.92 -20.98 -8.15
C TYR A 29 -10.77 -20.67 -6.93
N LEU A 30 -11.94 -20.09 -7.19
CA LEU A 30 -13.08 -19.98 -6.29
C LEU A 30 -14.14 -21.00 -6.71
N GLU A 31 -14.75 -21.70 -5.76
CA GLU A 31 -15.83 -22.66 -5.99
C GLU A 31 -17.10 -22.17 -5.30
N ALA A 32 -18.16 -22.03 -6.08
CA ALA A 32 -19.47 -21.60 -5.59
C ALA A 32 -20.30 -22.78 -5.07
N ALA A 33 -21.31 -22.47 -4.25
CA ALA A 33 -22.22 -23.46 -3.65
C ALA A 33 -22.99 -24.30 -4.68
N ASP A 34 -23.13 -23.83 -5.91
CA ASP A 34 -23.77 -24.55 -7.03
C ASP A 34 -22.77 -25.39 -7.86
N GLY A 35 -21.53 -25.52 -7.40
CA GLY A 35 -20.47 -26.30 -8.03
C GLY A 35 -19.72 -25.57 -9.15
N ARG A 36 -20.11 -24.34 -9.52
CA ARG A 36 -19.34 -23.56 -10.50
C ARG A 36 -17.97 -23.19 -9.96
N ARG A 37 -16.96 -23.28 -10.82
CA ARG A 37 -15.59 -22.87 -10.53
C ARG A 37 -15.22 -21.63 -11.33
N PHE A 38 -14.72 -20.62 -10.64
CA PHE A 38 -14.25 -19.37 -11.22
C PHE A 38 -12.73 -19.32 -11.11
N LEU A 39 -12.05 -19.06 -12.23
CA LEU A 39 -10.65 -18.66 -12.19
C LEU A 39 -10.59 -17.24 -11.62
N ASP A 40 -9.89 -17.06 -10.51
CA ASP A 40 -9.68 -15.76 -9.89
C ASP A 40 -8.60 -14.97 -10.63
N ALA A 41 -8.94 -14.52 -11.84
CA ALA A 41 -8.02 -13.84 -12.75
C ALA A 41 -7.58 -12.45 -12.26
N VAL A 42 -8.25 -11.91 -11.23
CA VAL A 42 -7.89 -10.63 -10.59
C VAL A 42 -7.30 -10.82 -9.20
N SER A 43 -7.03 -12.06 -8.79
CA SER A 43 -6.42 -12.40 -7.49
C SER A 43 -7.16 -11.78 -6.29
N SER A 44 -8.49 -11.86 -6.29
CA SER A 44 -9.38 -11.33 -5.25
C SER A 44 -9.06 -9.87 -4.94
N TRP A 45 -8.95 -9.06 -5.99
CA TRP A 45 -8.53 -7.66 -5.94
C TRP A 45 -7.04 -7.46 -5.62
N TRP A 46 -6.20 -8.17 -6.37
CA TRP A 46 -4.74 -8.07 -6.36
C TRP A 46 -4.08 -8.47 -5.03
N VAL A 47 -4.82 -9.09 -4.11
CA VAL A 47 -4.30 -9.48 -2.79
C VAL A 47 -3.65 -10.86 -2.80
N THR A 48 -4.21 -11.81 -3.54
CA THR A 48 -3.72 -13.19 -3.57
C THR A 48 -2.46 -13.29 -4.45
N THR A 49 -1.34 -13.75 -3.89
CA THR A 49 -0.04 -13.80 -4.62
C THR A 49 0.47 -15.23 -4.87
N HIS A 50 0.12 -16.18 -4.00
CA HIS A 50 0.55 -17.59 -4.11
C HIS A 50 -0.60 -18.57 -4.39
N GLY A 51 -1.79 -18.03 -4.68
CA GLY A 51 -3.04 -18.79 -4.73
C GLY A 51 -3.74 -18.88 -3.37
N HIS A 52 -5.02 -19.23 -3.43
CA HIS A 52 -5.91 -19.37 -2.29
C HIS A 52 -5.49 -20.50 -1.37
N ARG A 53 -5.53 -20.22 -0.05
CA ARG A 53 -5.20 -21.16 1.04
C ARG A 53 -3.79 -21.75 0.92
N TYR A 54 -2.81 -20.91 0.57
CA TYR A 54 -1.42 -21.34 0.46
C TYR A 54 -0.93 -22.01 1.76
N PRO A 55 -0.55 -23.31 1.75
CA PRO A 55 -0.43 -24.09 2.99
C PRO A 55 0.54 -23.53 4.03
N PRO A 56 1.76 -23.06 3.68
CA PRO A 56 2.67 -22.45 4.66
C PRO A 56 2.08 -21.26 5.42
N ILE A 57 1.33 -20.39 4.74
CA ILE A 57 0.73 -19.20 5.36
C ILE A 57 -0.44 -19.61 6.26
N MET A 58 -1.30 -20.53 5.80
CA MET A 58 -2.43 -21.02 6.58
C MET A 58 -1.98 -21.79 7.84
N ALA A 59 -0.86 -22.51 7.77
CA ALA A 59 -0.27 -23.18 8.93
C ALA A 59 0.22 -22.16 9.97
N ALA A 60 0.94 -21.12 9.56
CA ALA A 60 1.42 -20.07 10.45
C ALA A 60 0.28 -19.31 11.16
N ILE A 61 -0.84 -19.05 10.46
CA ILE A 61 -2.04 -18.47 11.07
C ILE A 61 -2.57 -19.35 12.18
N ARG A 62 -2.75 -20.66 11.90
CA ARG A 62 -3.26 -21.61 12.89
C ARG A 62 -2.35 -21.69 14.12
N GLU A 63 -1.04 -21.81 13.89
CA GLU A 63 -0.05 -21.90 14.97
C GLU A 63 -0.04 -20.64 15.85
N ALA A 64 -0.13 -19.45 15.26
CA ALA A 64 -0.19 -18.21 16.03
C ALA A 64 -1.37 -18.18 17.00
N THR A 65 -2.53 -18.72 16.60
CA THR A 65 -3.74 -18.73 17.44
C THR A 65 -3.64 -19.61 18.68
N GLU A 66 -2.65 -20.51 18.75
CA GLU A 66 -2.44 -21.36 19.93
C GLU A 66 -1.86 -20.59 21.12
N THR A 67 -1.30 -19.39 20.90
CA THR A 67 -0.61 -18.63 21.96
C THR A 67 -0.92 -17.14 21.99
N LEU A 68 -1.31 -16.53 20.86
CA LEU A 68 -1.55 -15.10 20.75
C LEU A 68 -2.83 -14.83 19.95
N ASP A 69 -3.66 -13.92 20.47
CA ASP A 69 -4.84 -13.39 19.79
C ASP A 69 -4.65 -11.90 19.44
N GLN A 70 -5.22 -10.97 20.22
CA GLN A 70 -5.10 -9.52 20.02
C GLN A 70 -4.41 -8.89 21.23
N VAL A 71 -3.27 -8.24 20.97
CA VAL A 71 -2.50 -7.51 21.96
C VAL A 71 -2.47 -6.04 21.59
N ILE A 72 -2.84 -5.15 22.52
CA ILE A 72 -2.74 -3.70 22.31
C ILE A 72 -1.27 -3.32 22.07
N PHE A 73 -0.98 -2.74 20.91
CA PHE A 73 0.39 -2.38 20.51
C PHE A 73 0.83 -0.99 21.00
N ALA A 74 -0.01 -0.33 21.78
CA ALA A 74 0.36 0.85 22.55
C ALA A 74 0.84 0.40 23.94
N SER A 75 2.16 0.33 24.13
CA SER A 75 2.89 -0.07 25.36
C SER A 75 3.31 -1.54 25.46
N PHE A 76 2.74 -2.43 24.64
CA PHE A 76 3.21 -3.81 24.53
C PHE A 76 3.74 -4.09 23.12
N THR A 77 4.61 -5.08 23.03
CA THR A 77 5.07 -5.66 21.75
C THR A 77 4.94 -7.18 21.81
N HIS A 78 5.17 -7.86 20.69
CA HIS A 78 5.15 -9.31 20.59
C HIS A 78 6.10 -9.82 19.49
N PRO A 79 6.57 -11.08 19.58
CA PRO A 79 7.60 -11.58 18.67
C PRO A 79 7.24 -11.53 17.17
N PRO A 80 6.01 -11.86 16.72
CA PRO A 80 5.66 -11.78 15.30
C PRO A 80 5.80 -10.37 14.70
N ALA A 81 5.37 -9.32 15.40
CA ALA A 81 5.51 -7.93 14.90
C ALA A 81 6.97 -7.50 14.79
N GLU A 82 7.79 -7.82 15.78
CA GLU A 82 9.23 -7.50 15.81
C GLU A 82 10.00 -8.24 14.71
N ALA A 83 9.70 -9.53 14.52
CA ALA A 83 10.32 -10.34 13.48
C ALA A 83 9.93 -9.86 12.09
N LEU A 84 8.64 -9.64 11.84
CA LEU A 84 8.16 -9.12 10.56
C LEU A 84 8.74 -7.72 10.27
N ALA A 85 8.88 -6.85 11.27
CA ALA A 85 9.42 -5.51 11.05
C ALA A 85 10.89 -5.57 10.58
N ARG A 86 11.71 -6.42 11.19
CA ARG A 86 13.10 -6.66 10.75
C ARG A 86 13.17 -7.20 9.33
N GLU A 87 12.31 -8.16 9.00
CA GLU A 87 12.24 -8.73 7.66
C GLU A 87 11.80 -7.71 6.61
N LEU A 88 10.78 -6.90 6.91
CA LEU A 88 10.31 -5.84 6.02
C LEU A 88 11.40 -4.79 5.76
N VAL A 89 12.12 -4.35 6.81
CA VAL A 89 13.28 -3.45 6.67
C VAL A 89 14.38 -4.08 5.82
N SER A 90 14.64 -5.39 5.97
CA SER A 90 15.63 -6.11 5.17
C SER A 90 15.24 -6.26 3.70
N LEU A 91 13.94 -6.33 3.38
CA LEU A 91 13.44 -6.55 2.03
C LEU A 91 13.18 -5.26 1.26
N ALA A 92 12.88 -4.17 1.96
CA ALA A 92 12.58 -2.89 1.34
C ALA A 92 13.83 -2.23 0.72
N PRO A 93 13.65 -1.24 -0.18
CA PRO A 93 14.77 -0.45 -0.68
C PRO A 93 15.65 0.09 0.45
N PRO A 94 17.00 -0.01 0.35
CA PRO A 94 17.90 0.37 1.43
C PRO A 94 17.70 1.81 1.90
N GLY A 95 17.54 2.01 3.21
CA GLY A 95 17.36 3.32 3.85
C GLY A 95 16.06 3.47 4.66
N LEU A 96 15.08 2.59 4.44
CA LEU A 96 13.88 2.49 5.27
C LEU A 96 14.19 1.68 6.53
N THR A 97 14.07 2.28 7.72
CA THR A 97 14.57 1.70 8.99
C THR A 97 13.48 1.51 10.04
N ARG A 98 12.26 1.98 9.79
CA ARG A 98 11.14 1.92 10.74
C ARG A 98 9.89 1.42 10.08
N VAL A 99 9.06 0.72 10.85
CA VAL A 99 7.80 0.13 10.40
C VAL A 99 6.68 0.57 11.35
N PHE A 100 5.58 1.06 10.78
CA PHE A 100 4.32 1.26 11.47
C PHE A 100 3.25 0.35 10.86
N TYR A 101 2.56 -0.44 11.68
CA TYR A 101 1.52 -1.34 11.20
C TYR A 101 0.14 -0.69 11.18
N SER A 102 -0.68 -1.09 10.21
CA SER A 102 -2.10 -0.74 10.08
C SER A 102 -2.85 -1.92 9.47
N ASP A 103 -4.12 -1.76 9.15
CA ASP A 103 -5.05 -2.83 8.79
C ASP A 103 -5.44 -2.87 7.30
N SER A 104 -5.17 -1.82 6.53
CA SER A 104 -5.51 -1.73 5.11
C SER A 104 -4.54 -0.85 4.33
N GLY A 105 -4.58 -0.95 2.99
CA GLY A 105 -3.85 -0.01 2.13
C GLY A 105 -4.20 1.44 2.44
N SER A 106 -5.49 1.75 2.58
CA SER A 106 -5.95 3.12 2.87
C SER A 106 -5.36 3.65 4.18
N THR A 107 -5.37 2.84 5.23
CA THR A 107 -4.85 3.28 6.55
C THR A 107 -3.33 3.38 6.56
N SER A 108 -2.60 2.60 5.76
CA SER A 108 -1.16 2.81 5.58
C SER A 108 -0.84 4.13 4.87
N VAL A 109 -1.64 4.54 3.89
CA VAL A 109 -1.48 5.85 3.24
C VAL A 109 -1.84 6.98 4.21
N GLU A 110 -2.91 6.86 5.00
CA GLU A 110 -3.22 7.89 6.01
C GLU A 110 -2.11 8.04 7.06
N VAL A 111 -1.48 6.94 7.46
CA VAL A 111 -0.29 6.97 8.32
C VAL A 111 0.83 7.72 7.62
N ALA A 112 1.14 7.42 6.36
CA ALA A 112 2.19 8.09 5.58
C ALA A 112 1.96 9.60 5.44
N LEU A 113 0.74 10.02 5.12
CA LEU A 113 0.37 11.43 5.01
C LEU A 113 0.54 12.17 6.35
N LYS A 114 0.11 11.54 7.46
CA LYS A 114 0.28 12.11 8.80
C LYS A 114 1.75 12.14 9.23
N MET A 115 2.54 11.11 8.90
CA MET A 115 3.98 11.09 9.14
C MET A 115 4.65 12.25 8.42
N ALA A 116 4.37 12.43 7.13
CA ALA A 116 4.95 13.49 6.31
C ALA A 116 4.64 14.89 6.83
N LEU A 117 3.36 15.21 7.07
CA LEU A 117 2.95 16.50 7.63
C LEU A 117 3.51 16.73 9.04
N GLY A 118 3.51 15.71 9.87
CA GLY A 118 4.04 15.78 11.23
C GLY A 118 5.56 15.97 11.26
N THR A 119 6.30 15.37 10.32
CA THR A 119 7.74 15.58 10.15
C THR A 119 8.02 17.05 9.87
N ARG A 120 7.32 17.67 8.91
CA ARG A 120 7.48 19.10 8.58
C ARG A 120 7.12 20.01 9.75
N ARG A 121 6.00 19.72 10.42
CA ARG A 121 5.59 20.44 11.64
C ARG A 121 6.66 20.38 12.72
N ASN A 122 7.18 19.19 13.01
CA ASN A 122 8.15 18.99 14.09
C ASN A 122 9.55 19.53 13.75
N GLN A 123 9.86 19.71 12.47
CA GLN A 123 11.04 20.44 11.99
C GLN A 123 10.85 21.97 12.00
N GLY A 124 9.66 22.47 12.37
CA GLY A 124 9.34 23.90 12.37
C GLY A 124 9.09 24.47 10.97
N GLU A 125 8.86 23.62 9.97
CA GLU A 125 8.61 24.02 8.60
C GLU A 125 7.11 24.18 8.32
N ASN A 126 6.71 25.27 7.65
CA ASN A 126 5.33 25.48 7.20
C ASN A 126 5.05 24.82 5.84
N ARG A 127 5.46 23.56 5.68
CA ARG A 127 5.16 22.77 4.48
C ARG A 127 3.93 21.92 4.72
N ARG A 128 2.90 22.11 3.89
CA ARG A 128 1.58 21.50 4.08
C ARG A 128 0.93 20.97 2.82
N ARG A 129 1.43 21.35 1.64
CA ARG A 129 0.84 20.92 0.37
C ARG A 129 1.20 19.47 0.10
N ILE A 130 0.24 18.73 -0.44
CA ILE A 130 0.40 17.34 -0.86
C ILE A 130 0.20 17.31 -2.37
N ILE A 131 1.16 16.72 -3.08
CA ILE A 131 1.13 16.58 -4.53
C ILE A 131 0.75 15.14 -4.88
N VAL A 132 -0.15 14.97 -5.83
CA VAL A 132 -0.65 13.67 -6.30
C VAL A 132 -0.62 13.61 -7.82
N MET A 133 -0.69 12.40 -8.39
CA MET A 133 -0.77 12.20 -9.84
C MET A 133 -2.22 12.03 -10.30
N GLU A 134 -2.59 12.66 -11.40
CA GLU A 134 -3.90 12.46 -12.03
C GLU A 134 -4.15 10.99 -12.41
N GLY A 135 -5.31 10.47 -12.03
CA GLY A 135 -5.73 9.09 -12.20
C GLY A 135 -5.28 8.14 -11.09
N SER A 136 -4.64 8.63 -10.02
CA SER A 136 -4.18 7.79 -8.91
C SER A 136 -5.34 7.24 -8.07
N TYR A 137 -5.07 6.15 -7.34
CA TYR A 137 -5.95 5.63 -6.32
C TYR A 137 -5.15 5.19 -5.10
N HIS A 138 -5.52 5.72 -3.94
CA HIS A 138 -4.83 5.42 -2.68
C HIS A 138 -5.77 4.87 -1.59
N GLY A 139 -7.03 4.59 -1.94
CA GLY A 139 -8.05 4.06 -1.02
C GLY A 139 -9.33 4.89 -0.95
N ASP A 140 -10.27 4.40 -0.14
CA ASP A 140 -11.64 4.94 -0.02
C ASP A 140 -11.94 5.60 1.35
N THR A 141 -10.93 5.79 2.21
CA THR A 141 -11.09 6.63 3.41
C THR A 141 -11.03 8.11 3.02
N ILE A 142 -11.53 9.02 3.85
CA ILE A 142 -11.58 10.46 3.52
C ILE A 142 -10.19 11.00 3.14
N GLY A 143 -9.15 10.62 3.88
CA GLY A 143 -7.80 11.08 3.59
C GLY A 143 -7.26 10.54 2.27
N THR A 144 -7.56 9.28 1.96
CA THR A 144 -7.08 8.61 0.75
C THR A 144 -7.86 8.99 -0.50
N MET A 145 -9.17 9.20 -0.38
CA MET A 145 -9.99 9.83 -1.41
C MET A 145 -9.51 11.25 -1.72
N SER A 146 -8.98 11.98 -0.73
CA SER A 146 -8.41 13.32 -0.94
C SER A 146 -7.19 13.32 -1.84
N VAL A 147 -6.37 12.27 -1.76
CA VAL A 147 -5.15 12.12 -2.57
C VAL A 147 -5.32 11.25 -3.81
N GLY A 148 -6.51 10.67 -4.04
CA GLY A 148 -6.85 9.95 -5.26
C GLY A 148 -7.47 10.84 -6.35
N GLU A 149 -7.79 10.21 -7.49
CA GLU A 149 -8.49 10.84 -8.60
C GLU A 149 -9.89 11.31 -8.20
N ARG A 150 -10.25 12.55 -8.57
CA ARG A 150 -11.61 13.08 -8.35
C ARG A 150 -12.54 12.54 -9.43
N GLY A 151 -13.73 12.09 -9.05
CA GLY A 151 -14.70 11.58 -10.02
C GLY A 151 -15.98 11.04 -9.40
N VAL A 152 -16.70 10.24 -10.18
CA VAL A 152 -18.03 9.72 -9.77
C VAL A 152 -18.00 8.93 -8.46
N PHE A 153 -16.88 8.28 -8.14
CA PHE A 153 -16.73 7.49 -6.91
C PHE A 153 -16.68 8.32 -5.63
N ASN A 154 -16.22 9.58 -5.71
CA ASN A 154 -16.01 10.43 -4.54
C ASN A 154 -16.72 11.79 -4.61
N ALA A 155 -17.42 12.09 -5.71
CA ALA A 155 -18.15 13.35 -5.88
C ALA A 155 -19.13 13.66 -4.74
N ALA A 156 -19.78 12.64 -4.17
CA ALA A 156 -20.70 12.82 -3.04
C ALA A 156 -20.00 13.24 -1.74
N TYR A 157 -18.69 13.03 -1.62
CA TYR A 157 -17.91 13.26 -0.42
C TYR A 157 -17.06 14.53 -0.48
N GLU A 158 -17.10 15.29 -1.59
CA GLU A 158 -16.30 16.51 -1.80
C GLU A 158 -16.23 17.44 -0.57
N PRO A 159 -17.32 17.71 0.19
CA PRO A 159 -17.26 18.55 1.38
C PRO A 159 -16.34 18.06 2.51
N LEU A 160 -15.91 16.80 2.49
CA LEU A 160 -15.01 16.19 3.48
C LEU A 160 -13.55 16.14 3.00
N LEU A 161 -13.30 16.35 1.71
CA LEU A 161 -12.01 16.10 1.09
C LEU A 161 -11.12 17.35 1.22
N PHE A 162 -9.84 17.15 1.52
CA PHE A 162 -8.88 18.25 1.55
C PHE A 162 -8.29 18.54 0.17
N GLU A 163 -7.80 19.77 0.00
CA GLU A 163 -7.15 20.23 -1.23
C GLU A 163 -5.76 19.63 -1.41
N VAL A 164 -5.44 19.28 -2.67
CA VAL A 164 -4.15 18.73 -3.09
C VAL A 164 -3.75 19.35 -4.42
N ASP A 165 -2.45 19.42 -4.66
CA ASP A 165 -1.92 19.76 -5.98
C ASP A 165 -1.85 18.51 -6.86
N ARG A 166 -2.02 18.68 -8.16
CA ARG A 166 -2.06 17.57 -9.12
C ARG A 166 -1.00 17.78 -10.22
N ILE A 167 -0.29 16.70 -10.52
CA ILE A 167 0.55 16.60 -11.72
C ILE A 167 -0.12 15.67 -12.73
N PRO A 168 0.02 15.94 -14.05
CA PRO A 168 -0.57 15.08 -15.06
C PRO A 168 0.11 13.71 -15.05
N PHE A 169 -0.62 12.67 -15.44
CA PHE A 169 -0.01 11.36 -15.67
C PHE A 169 1.05 11.43 -16.80
N PRO A 170 2.21 10.76 -16.65
CA PRO A 170 3.26 10.77 -17.67
C PRO A 170 2.86 9.94 -18.90
N VAL A 171 2.27 10.63 -19.88
CA VAL A 171 1.92 10.03 -21.18
C VAL A 171 3.19 9.77 -21.98
N ALA A 172 3.26 8.61 -22.64
CA ALA A 172 4.39 8.22 -23.47
C ALA A 172 4.74 9.30 -24.52
N GLY A 173 6.00 9.73 -24.56
CA GLY A 173 6.50 10.80 -25.42
C GLY A 173 6.19 12.23 -24.95
N ARG A 174 5.51 12.39 -23.81
CA ARG A 174 5.16 13.68 -23.18
C ARG A 174 5.48 13.70 -21.68
N GLU A 175 6.40 12.84 -21.24
CA GLU A 175 6.76 12.64 -19.83
C GLU A 175 7.29 13.93 -19.19
N ALA A 176 7.94 14.79 -19.99
CA ALA A 176 8.44 16.09 -19.56
C ALA A 176 7.34 16.98 -18.94
N GLU A 177 6.09 16.89 -19.40
CA GLU A 177 4.99 17.69 -18.84
C GLU A 177 4.72 17.36 -17.37
N THR A 178 4.80 16.08 -17.01
CA THR A 178 4.66 15.62 -15.62
C THR A 178 5.86 16.07 -14.77
N LEU A 179 7.08 15.93 -15.31
CA LEU A 179 8.31 16.31 -14.60
C LEU A 179 8.35 17.83 -14.36
N ASP A 180 8.04 18.63 -15.37
CA ASP A 180 7.99 20.10 -15.28
C ASP A 180 6.91 20.57 -14.32
N ALA A 181 5.74 19.91 -14.32
CA ALA A 181 4.67 20.21 -13.38
C ALA A 181 5.11 19.94 -11.93
N LEU A 182 5.74 18.79 -11.65
CA LEU A 182 6.26 18.50 -10.32
C LEU A 182 7.34 19.51 -9.92
N ALA A 183 8.29 19.80 -10.80
CA ALA A 183 9.37 20.76 -10.54
C ALA A 183 8.84 22.19 -10.29
N ALA A 184 7.75 22.59 -10.94
CA ALA A 184 7.09 23.86 -10.70
C ALA A 184 6.41 23.89 -9.32
N LEU A 185 5.67 22.84 -8.96
CA LEU A 185 4.94 22.75 -7.69
C LEU A 185 5.85 22.64 -6.47
N THR A 186 7.04 22.05 -6.61
CA THR A 186 7.98 21.88 -5.50
C THR A 186 8.99 23.03 -5.37
N ARG A 187 9.05 23.94 -6.36
CA ARG A 187 10.05 25.03 -6.43
C ARG A 187 10.04 25.97 -5.22
N ASP A 188 8.84 26.30 -4.72
CA ASP A 188 8.66 27.21 -3.58
C ASP A 188 8.96 26.54 -2.22
N ARG A 189 9.26 25.23 -2.23
CA ARG A 189 9.56 24.41 -1.05
C ARG A 189 8.42 24.42 -0.01
N THR A 190 7.17 24.56 -0.42
CA THR A 190 5.98 24.50 0.46
C THR A 190 5.27 23.15 0.46
N ALA A 191 5.63 22.27 -0.48
CA ALA A 191 5.14 20.90 -0.56
C ALA A 191 5.79 20.02 0.51
N ALA A 192 4.94 19.40 1.35
CA ALA A 192 5.35 18.47 2.39
C ALA A 192 5.73 17.12 1.79
N ALA A 193 4.89 16.62 0.89
CA ALA A 193 5.08 15.33 0.24
C ALA A 193 4.49 15.28 -1.17
N VAL A 194 5.01 14.36 -1.97
CA VAL A 194 4.39 13.82 -3.19
C VAL A 194 4.12 12.34 -2.96
N ILE A 195 2.93 11.87 -3.31
CA ILE A 195 2.54 10.45 -3.21
C ILE A 195 2.20 9.89 -4.59
N LEU A 196 2.75 8.72 -4.92
CA LEU A 196 2.57 8.06 -6.21
C LEU A 196 2.44 6.54 -6.03
N GLU A 197 1.61 5.90 -6.85
CA GLU A 197 1.70 4.46 -7.11
C GLU A 197 2.89 4.22 -8.07
N PRO A 198 3.96 3.49 -7.70
CA PRO A 198 5.12 3.28 -8.55
C PRO A 198 4.81 2.46 -9.82
N LEU A 199 5.25 2.95 -10.98
CA LEU A 199 5.16 2.32 -12.32
C LEU A 199 3.76 2.11 -12.90
N VAL A 200 2.73 1.84 -12.09
CA VAL A 200 1.38 1.56 -12.59
C VAL A 200 0.32 2.14 -11.66
N LEU A 201 -0.61 2.91 -12.23
CA LEU A 201 -1.85 3.31 -11.55
C LEU A 201 -2.86 2.18 -11.72
N GLY A 202 -3.07 1.39 -10.67
CA GLY A 202 -3.84 0.14 -10.75
C GLY A 202 -5.31 0.41 -11.04
N ALA A 203 -5.99 1.10 -10.12
CA ALA A 203 -7.41 1.40 -10.26
C ALA A 203 -7.67 2.52 -11.28
N GLY A 204 -6.64 3.31 -11.62
CA GLY A 204 -6.65 4.25 -12.75
C GLY A 204 -6.73 3.59 -14.13
N GLY A 205 -6.86 2.26 -14.21
CA GLY A 205 -6.99 1.50 -15.45
C GLY A 205 -5.69 0.85 -15.90
N MET A 206 -4.85 0.38 -14.97
CA MET A 206 -3.55 -0.23 -15.25
C MET A 206 -2.65 0.67 -16.11
N ARG A 207 -2.66 1.98 -15.84
CA ARG A 207 -1.88 2.98 -16.61
C ARG A 207 -0.42 2.90 -16.21
N MET A 208 0.43 2.44 -17.11
CA MET A 208 1.84 2.20 -16.85
C MET A 208 2.74 3.36 -17.30
N TYR A 209 3.81 3.62 -16.56
CA TYR A 209 4.86 4.57 -16.90
C TYR A 209 6.25 4.00 -16.56
N PRO A 210 7.30 4.39 -17.30
CA PRO A 210 8.58 3.69 -17.24
C PRO A 210 9.35 4.01 -15.94
N PRO A 211 10.21 3.08 -15.45
CA PRO A 211 11.02 3.31 -14.25
C PRO A 211 11.93 4.54 -14.31
N ALA A 212 12.36 4.95 -15.50
CA ALA A 212 13.15 6.17 -15.69
C ALA A 212 12.38 7.42 -15.25
N VAL A 213 11.07 7.51 -15.54
CA VAL A 213 10.24 8.64 -15.10
C VAL A 213 10.06 8.63 -13.59
N LEU A 214 9.83 7.46 -12.99
CA LEU A 214 9.75 7.31 -11.54
C LEU A 214 11.02 7.81 -10.84
N ARG A 215 12.20 7.49 -11.39
CA ARG A 215 13.50 7.96 -10.89
C ARG A 215 13.61 9.48 -10.93
N GLU A 216 13.22 10.12 -12.04
CA GLU A 216 13.26 11.58 -12.17
C GLU A 216 12.27 12.27 -11.21
N LEU A 217 11.07 11.72 -11.03
CA LEU A 217 10.10 12.25 -10.06
C LEU A 217 10.64 12.20 -8.64
N ALA A 218 11.25 11.08 -8.25
CA ALA A 218 11.90 10.92 -6.94
C ALA A 218 13.09 11.89 -6.78
N TYR A 219 13.89 12.08 -7.83
CA TYR A 219 15.00 13.03 -7.83
C TYR A 219 14.52 14.48 -7.63
N ILE A 220 13.47 14.91 -8.35
CA ILE A 220 12.89 16.25 -8.20
C ILE A 220 12.42 16.45 -6.75
N ALA A 221 11.64 15.52 -6.21
CA ALA A 221 11.13 15.59 -4.84
C ALA A 221 12.27 15.71 -3.81
N LYS A 222 13.31 14.87 -3.94
CA LYS A 222 14.50 14.92 -3.10
C LYS A 222 15.24 16.25 -3.19
N SER A 223 15.43 16.81 -4.39
CA SER A 223 16.16 18.06 -4.63
C SER A 223 15.52 19.29 -3.97
N THR A 224 14.20 19.25 -3.77
CA THR A 224 13.42 20.32 -3.13
C THR A 224 13.12 20.06 -1.66
N GLY A 225 13.52 18.90 -1.14
CA GLY A 225 13.19 18.44 0.21
C GLY A 225 11.69 18.20 0.37
N THR A 226 11.00 17.77 -0.68
CA THR A 226 9.62 17.27 -0.61
C THR A 226 9.68 15.77 -0.35
N LEU A 227 8.98 15.26 0.67
CA LEU A 227 9.04 13.82 0.97
C LEU A 227 8.40 13.02 -0.18
N PHE A 228 9.05 11.92 -0.57
CA PHE A 228 8.53 11.01 -1.57
C PHE A 228 7.85 9.82 -0.90
N ILE A 229 6.54 9.69 -1.09
CA ILE A 229 5.74 8.56 -0.60
C ILE A 229 5.47 7.61 -1.77
N ALA A 230 5.96 6.37 -1.66
CA ALA A 230 5.65 5.30 -2.61
C ALA A 230 4.47 4.46 -2.08
N ASP A 231 3.34 4.50 -2.78
CA ASP A 231 2.22 3.61 -2.53
C ASP A 231 2.42 2.27 -3.25
N GLU A 232 3.10 1.34 -2.58
CA GLU A 232 3.35 -0.02 -3.07
C GLU A 232 2.26 -1.02 -2.65
N VAL A 233 1.08 -0.55 -2.25
CA VAL A 233 -0.03 -1.41 -1.82
C VAL A 233 -0.45 -2.39 -2.91
N MET A 234 -0.47 -1.97 -4.18
CA MET A 234 -0.78 -2.85 -5.31
C MET A 234 0.46 -3.46 -5.95
N THR A 235 1.49 -2.64 -6.15
CA THR A 235 2.67 -2.96 -6.97
C THR A 235 3.66 -3.88 -6.27
N GLY A 236 3.68 -3.84 -4.93
CA GLY A 236 4.53 -4.68 -4.10
C GLY A 236 4.17 -6.16 -4.19
N TRP A 237 5.04 -6.99 -3.60
CA TRP A 237 4.92 -8.44 -3.54
C TRP A 237 4.88 -9.11 -4.92
N GLY A 238 5.76 -8.66 -5.83
CA GLY A 238 6.01 -9.34 -7.10
C GLY A 238 5.08 -8.92 -8.24
N ARG A 239 4.10 -8.04 -8.00
CA ARG A 239 3.03 -7.77 -8.96
C ARG A 239 3.53 -7.15 -10.27
N THR A 240 4.59 -6.35 -10.18
CA THR A 240 5.23 -5.67 -11.32
C THR A 240 6.47 -6.40 -11.84
N GLY A 241 6.82 -7.58 -11.30
CA GLY A 241 8.00 -8.36 -11.68
C GLY A 241 9.10 -8.40 -10.61
N SER A 242 9.29 -7.31 -9.87
CA SER A 242 10.17 -7.20 -8.69
C SER A 242 9.38 -7.26 -7.39
N LEU A 243 10.05 -7.44 -6.25
CA LEU A 243 9.36 -7.45 -4.95
C LEU A 243 8.68 -6.11 -4.69
N PHE A 244 9.40 -5.00 -4.88
CA PHE A 244 8.85 -3.65 -4.90
C PHE A 244 9.11 -3.02 -6.27
N ALA A 245 8.17 -2.24 -6.78
CA ALA A 245 8.34 -1.53 -8.05
C ALA A 245 9.45 -0.46 -7.99
N CYS A 246 9.71 0.12 -6.81
CA CYS A 246 10.84 1.00 -6.54
C CYS A 246 12.20 0.37 -6.93
N ASP A 247 12.37 -0.95 -6.80
CA ASP A 247 13.61 -1.65 -7.17
C ASP A 247 13.94 -1.47 -8.66
N GLN A 248 12.92 -1.41 -9.54
CA GLN A 248 13.13 -1.25 -10.98
C GLN A 248 13.59 0.16 -11.36
N ALA A 249 13.26 1.15 -10.53
CA ALA A 249 13.70 2.53 -10.70
C ALA A 249 14.99 2.83 -9.92
N ASP A 250 15.50 1.90 -9.11
CA ASP A 250 16.65 2.09 -8.23
C ASP A 250 16.47 3.34 -7.33
N ILE A 251 15.31 3.42 -6.67
CA ILE A 251 14.99 4.52 -5.74
C ILE A 251 14.64 3.98 -4.36
N THR A 252 14.95 4.77 -3.34
CA THR A 252 14.43 4.59 -1.98
C THR A 252 13.47 5.77 -1.69
N PRO A 253 12.18 5.51 -1.41
CA PRO A 253 11.26 6.55 -0.99
C PRO A 253 11.54 6.98 0.46
N ASP A 254 11.05 8.15 0.87
CA ASP A 254 11.09 8.56 2.28
C ASP A 254 10.11 7.76 3.14
N ILE A 255 8.98 7.39 2.53
CA ILE A 255 7.92 6.59 3.14
C ILE A 255 7.39 5.60 2.10
N LEU A 256 7.24 4.32 2.46
CA LEU A 256 6.69 3.26 1.62
C LEU A 256 5.46 2.66 2.27
N CYS A 257 4.34 2.62 1.55
CA CYS A 257 3.10 1.95 1.97
C CYS A 257 3.01 0.56 1.33
N THR A 258 2.69 -0.48 2.10
CA THR A 258 2.47 -1.84 1.58
C THR A 258 1.31 -2.51 2.30
N SER A 259 0.52 -3.32 1.58
CA SER A 259 -0.57 -4.14 2.13
C SER A 259 -0.81 -5.33 1.19
N LYS A 260 -2.08 -5.72 0.92
CA LYS A 260 -2.49 -6.72 -0.07
C LYS A 260 -1.64 -7.99 -0.04
N GLY A 261 -0.67 -8.09 -0.93
CA GLY A 261 0.25 -9.22 -1.06
C GLY A 261 1.12 -9.48 0.18
N LEU A 262 1.20 -8.54 1.14
CA LEU A 262 1.95 -8.64 2.40
C LEU A 262 1.67 -9.94 3.17
N THR A 263 0.42 -10.37 3.22
CA THR A 263 0.01 -11.60 3.91
C THR A 263 -0.27 -12.75 2.94
N GLY A 264 0.11 -12.61 1.66
CA GLY A 264 -0.39 -13.47 0.57
C GLY A 264 -1.89 -13.28 0.29
N GLY A 265 -2.50 -12.23 0.84
CA GLY A 265 -3.91 -11.86 0.64
C GLY A 265 -4.91 -12.57 1.55
N VAL A 266 -4.46 -13.31 2.56
CA VAL A 266 -5.35 -14.16 3.38
C VAL A 266 -5.95 -13.46 4.59
N ILE A 267 -5.28 -12.42 5.12
CA ILE A 267 -5.71 -11.68 6.31
C ILE A 267 -5.30 -10.20 6.18
N PRO A 268 -6.14 -9.23 6.63
CA PRO A 268 -5.81 -7.82 6.55
C PRO A 268 -4.56 -7.47 7.37
N LEU A 269 -3.60 -6.84 6.72
CA LEU A 269 -2.44 -6.20 7.32
C LEU A 269 -1.90 -5.18 6.34
N ALA A 270 -1.41 -4.06 6.86
CA ALA A 270 -0.64 -3.10 6.11
C ALA A 270 0.54 -2.61 6.95
N ALA A 271 1.56 -2.10 6.27
CA ALA A 271 2.73 -1.51 6.88
C ALA A 271 3.09 -0.22 6.16
N THR A 272 3.51 0.77 6.94
CA THR A 272 4.13 2.01 6.45
C THR A 272 5.57 2.00 6.93
N LEU A 273 6.50 1.87 5.99
CA LEU A 273 7.92 1.93 6.26
C LEU A 273 8.38 3.37 6.10
N ALA A 274 9.33 3.81 6.93
CA ALA A 274 9.84 5.16 6.87
C ALA A 274 11.37 5.19 7.08
N THR A 275 12.01 6.23 6.55
CA THR A 275 13.41 6.51 6.82
C THR A 275 13.63 6.91 8.27
N GLU A 276 14.88 6.81 8.71
CA GLU A 276 15.30 7.26 10.04
C GLU A 276 14.98 8.75 10.26
N GLU A 277 15.16 9.59 9.23
CA GLU A 277 14.87 11.03 9.30
C GLU A 277 13.41 11.31 9.65
N VAL A 278 12.47 10.59 9.01
CA VAL A 278 11.04 10.72 9.29
C VAL A 278 10.76 10.33 10.74
N PHE A 279 11.34 9.24 11.23
CA PHE A 279 11.17 8.79 12.62
C PHE A 279 11.74 9.77 13.65
N GLU A 280 12.97 10.24 13.45
CA GLU A 280 13.65 11.18 14.34
C GLU A 280 12.92 12.53 14.45
N ALA A 281 12.16 12.91 13.43
CA ALA A 281 11.28 14.08 13.52
C ALA A 281 10.16 13.91 14.57
N HIS A 282 9.75 12.69 14.92
CA HIS A 282 8.77 12.40 15.99
C HIS A 282 9.41 11.92 17.30
N TYR A 283 10.67 11.49 17.26
CA TYR A 283 11.41 11.08 18.45
C TYR A 283 11.80 12.28 19.31
N SER A 284 11.15 12.43 20.48
CA SER A 284 11.39 13.56 21.37
C SER A 284 10.99 13.27 22.81
N THR A 285 11.62 13.97 23.76
CA THR A 285 11.15 14.05 25.14
C THR A 285 9.96 15.01 25.30
N ASP A 286 9.73 15.89 24.32
CA ASP A 286 8.51 16.69 24.23
C ASP A 286 7.35 15.83 23.71
N ARG A 287 6.44 15.49 24.62
CA ARG A 287 5.26 14.67 24.32
C ARG A 287 4.37 15.27 23.23
N THR A 288 4.41 16.58 22.99
CA THR A 288 3.61 17.20 21.92
C THR A 288 4.07 16.81 20.51
N ARG A 289 5.31 16.31 20.36
CA ARG A 289 5.86 15.79 19.10
C ARG A 289 5.53 14.32 18.83
N THR A 290 4.81 13.65 19.73
CA THR A 290 4.38 12.25 19.56
C THR A 290 3.59 12.09 18.26
N PHE A 291 3.85 11.01 17.54
CA PHE A 291 3.01 10.60 16.44
C PHE A 291 1.68 10.02 16.97
N PHE A 292 0.67 10.88 17.15
CA PHE A 292 -0.65 10.48 17.66
C PHE A 292 -1.47 9.76 16.57
N HIS A 293 -1.18 8.48 16.38
CA HIS A 293 -1.93 7.58 15.49
C HIS A 293 -1.89 6.15 16.03
N SER A 294 -3.04 5.51 16.11
CA SER A 294 -3.15 4.06 16.34
C SER A 294 -4.54 3.57 15.95
N SER A 295 -4.68 2.26 15.81
CA SER A 295 -5.96 1.54 15.71
C SER A 295 -5.95 0.37 16.71
N SER A 296 -7.13 -0.18 17.00
CA SER A 296 -7.22 -1.32 17.94
C SER A 296 -6.45 -2.55 17.48
N TYR A 297 -6.36 -2.79 16.16
CA TYR A 297 -5.72 -3.96 15.54
C TYR A 297 -4.32 -3.69 14.99
N THR A 298 -3.74 -2.52 15.28
CA THR A 298 -2.35 -2.21 14.93
C THR A 298 -1.44 -3.37 15.35
N ALA A 299 -0.71 -3.93 14.38
CA ALA A 299 0.19 -5.06 14.56
C ALA A 299 -0.47 -6.33 15.15
N ASN A 300 -1.68 -6.70 14.70
CA ASN A 300 -2.32 -7.94 15.14
C ASN A 300 -1.36 -9.16 15.02
N PRO A 301 -1.12 -9.93 16.11
CA PRO A 301 -0.17 -11.05 16.12
C PRO A 301 -0.38 -12.10 15.02
N ILE A 302 -1.64 -12.48 14.76
CA ILE A 302 -1.99 -13.49 13.75
C ILE A 302 -1.69 -12.98 12.34
N ALA A 303 -2.03 -11.72 12.07
CA ALA A 303 -1.74 -11.07 10.80
C ALA A 303 -0.22 -10.91 10.57
N CYS A 304 0.53 -10.52 11.60
CA CYS A 304 1.99 -10.44 11.54
C CYS A 304 2.62 -11.83 11.29
N ALA A 305 2.10 -12.89 11.89
CA ALA A 305 2.54 -14.26 11.62
C ALA A 305 2.29 -14.69 10.16
N ALA A 306 1.13 -14.33 9.60
CA ALA A 306 0.84 -14.55 8.18
C ALA A 306 1.82 -13.78 7.26
N GLY A 307 2.10 -12.52 7.59
CA GLY A 307 3.08 -11.71 6.87
C GLY A 307 4.50 -12.32 6.92
N LEU A 308 4.92 -12.78 8.10
CA LEU A 308 6.22 -13.43 8.27
C LEU A 308 6.32 -14.75 7.48
N ALA A 309 5.24 -15.54 7.45
CA ALA A 309 5.18 -16.73 6.62
C ALA A 309 5.31 -16.41 5.12
N ASN A 310 4.66 -15.34 4.66
CA ASN A 310 4.79 -14.88 3.28
C ASN A 310 6.22 -14.39 2.96
N VAL A 311 6.90 -13.71 3.89
CA VAL A 311 8.34 -13.39 3.74
C VAL A 311 9.18 -14.66 3.58
N LYS A 312 8.93 -15.71 4.38
CA LYS A 312 9.63 -16.99 4.24
C LYS A 312 9.41 -17.61 2.86
N VAL A 313 8.18 -17.59 2.34
CA VAL A 313 7.87 -18.03 0.97
C VAL A 313 8.73 -17.29 -0.05
N TRP A 314 8.83 -15.96 0.06
CA TRP A 314 9.68 -15.16 -0.84
C TRP A 314 11.19 -15.45 -0.73
N ARG A 315 11.68 -15.82 0.46
CA ARG A 315 13.10 -16.10 0.68
C ARG A 315 13.50 -17.54 0.31
N GLU A 316 12.64 -18.50 0.62
CA GLU A 316 12.96 -19.92 0.54
C GLU A 316 12.47 -20.59 -0.75
N GLU A 317 11.44 -20.02 -1.39
CA GLU A 317 10.92 -20.53 -2.65
C GLU A 317 11.34 -19.68 -3.85
N PRO A 318 11.36 -20.24 -5.07
CA PRO A 318 11.75 -19.53 -6.27
C PRO A 318 10.62 -18.61 -6.80
N VAL A 319 10.00 -17.78 -5.93
CA VAL A 319 8.87 -16.89 -6.29
C VAL A 319 9.25 -15.97 -7.46
N GLY A 320 10.42 -15.32 -7.38
CA GLY A 320 10.89 -14.43 -8.46
C GLY A 320 11.04 -15.14 -9.80
N LEU A 321 11.52 -16.40 -9.80
CA LEU A 321 11.61 -17.20 -11.02
C LEU A 321 10.22 -17.56 -11.56
N ARG A 322 9.24 -17.86 -10.70
CA ARG A 322 7.85 -18.11 -11.12
C ARG A 322 7.25 -16.88 -11.80
N VAL A 323 7.46 -15.70 -11.21
CA VAL A 323 7.01 -14.42 -11.80
C VAL A 323 7.69 -14.15 -13.14
N ALA A 324 9.02 -14.31 -13.22
CA ALA A 324 9.76 -14.12 -14.46
C ALA A 324 9.33 -15.09 -15.56
N THR A 325 9.05 -16.36 -15.21
CA THR A 325 8.55 -17.37 -16.14
C THR A 325 7.18 -16.97 -16.70
N LEU A 326 6.29 -16.45 -15.85
CA LEU A 326 4.97 -15.98 -16.28
C LEU A 326 5.08 -14.77 -17.20
N ALA A 327 5.92 -13.78 -16.86
CA ALA A 327 6.12 -12.59 -17.68
C ALA A 327 6.68 -12.94 -19.07
N ALA A 328 7.63 -13.89 -19.15
CA ALA A 328 8.18 -14.36 -20.41
C ALA A 328 7.14 -15.10 -21.27
N ALA A 329 6.18 -15.80 -20.66
CA ALA A 329 5.11 -16.48 -21.40
C ALA A 329 4.04 -15.52 -21.97
N GLN A 330 4.03 -14.26 -21.52
CA GLN A 330 3.10 -13.22 -21.96
C GLN A 330 3.72 -12.26 -23.00
N SER A 331 5.04 -12.34 -23.20
CA SER A 331 5.82 -11.50 -24.12
C SER A 331 5.94 -12.16 -25.50
#